data_AF-A0A1G8ZGL0-F1
#
_entry.id   AF-A0A1G8ZGL0-F1
#
_cell.length_a   1.000
_cell.length_b   1.000
_cell.length_c   1.000
_cell.angle_alpha   90.00
_cell.angle_beta   90.00
_cell.angle_gamma   90.00
#
_symmetry.space_group_name_H-M   'P 1'
#
loop_
_entity.id
_entity.type
_entity.pdbx_description
1 polymer ?
#
loop_
_entity_poly.entity_id
_entity_poly.type
_entity_poly.pdbx_seq_one_letter_code
_entity_poly.pdbx_strand_id
1 'polypeptide(L)'
;MKKTHVNKLAAFDTAAYLTSETAIAAYLTDIIEANDPGLLADALGTIARTRGMSEIANETGIGRTALYKALRSDSAPRFDTINKVCQALGLQLIVQPQDASIYGVPDEENPELTANDFKQMRPLEEFLAELNLTTPPKKPTNKHKKAA
;
A
#
# COMPACT_ATOMS: atom_id res chain seq x y z
N MET A 1 32.07 -27.26 -28.16
CA MET A 1 31.21 -26.46 -27.24
C MET A 1 30.50 -27.41 -26.29
N LYS A 2 30.67 -27.28 -24.98
CA LYS A 2 29.96 -28.14 -24.00
C LYS A 2 28.49 -27.70 -23.96
N LYS A 3 27.54 -28.64 -24.12
CA LYS A 3 26.10 -28.38 -24.01
C LYS A 3 25.73 -28.27 -22.53
N THR A 4 25.22 -27.12 -22.11
CA THR A 4 24.67 -26.93 -20.76
C THR A 4 23.24 -27.44 -20.74
N HIS A 5 22.93 -28.37 -19.84
CA HIS A 5 21.56 -28.86 -19.64
C HIS A 5 20.81 -27.90 -18.72
N VAL A 6 19.82 -27.19 -19.26
CA VAL A 6 19.02 -26.17 -18.55
C VAL A 6 18.36 -26.75 -17.28
N ASN A 7 17.99 -28.03 -17.31
CA ASN A 7 17.35 -28.75 -16.19
C ASN A 7 18.31 -29.10 -15.02
N LYS A 8 19.60 -28.75 -15.12
CA LYS A 8 20.58 -28.88 -14.02
C LYS A 8 20.89 -27.56 -13.33
N LEU A 9 20.29 -26.45 -13.78
CA LEU A 9 20.42 -25.16 -13.12
C LEU A 9 19.53 -25.16 -11.87
N ALA A 10 20.03 -24.57 -10.78
CA ALA A 10 19.22 -24.35 -9.59
C ALA A 10 18.00 -23.48 -9.96
N ALA A 11 16.84 -23.80 -9.40
CA ALA A 11 15.67 -22.94 -9.54
C ALA A 11 16.00 -21.57 -8.94
N PHE A 12 15.70 -20.51 -9.68
CA PHE A 12 15.87 -19.15 -9.18
C PHE A 12 14.83 -18.90 -8.10
N ASP A 13 15.29 -18.59 -6.89
CA ASP A 13 14.44 -18.25 -5.75
C ASP A 13 14.60 -16.75 -5.44
N THR A 14 13.56 -15.98 -5.74
CA THR A 14 13.50 -14.54 -5.45
C THR A 14 13.60 -14.26 -3.96
N ALA A 15 13.10 -15.15 -3.10
CA ALA A 15 13.13 -14.97 -1.65
C ALA A 15 14.55 -14.81 -1.10
N ALA A 16 15.54 -15.46 -1.73
CA ALA A 16 16.95 -15.38 -1.33
C ALA A 16 17.56 -13.98 -1.48
N TYR A 17 16.97 -13.11 -2.31
CA TYR A 17 17.47 -11.77 -2.61
C TYR A 17 16.65 -10.65 -1.96
N LEU A 18 15.52 -10.98 -1.33
CA LEU A 18 14.61 -10.03 -0.69
C LEU A 18 14.96 -9.81 0.79
N THR A 19 16.23 -9.46 1.05
CA THR A 19 16.79 -9.35 2.41
C THR A 19 16.75 -7.94 3.00
N SER A 20 16.41 -6.92 2.20
CA SER A 20 16.25 -5.53 2.66
C SER A 20 14.88 -4.96 2.28
N GLU A 21 14.39 -4.01 3.09
CA GLU A 21 13.13 -3.30 2.82
C GLU A 21 13.16 -2.55 1.50
N THR A 22 14.32 -1.97 1.15
CA THR A 22 14.54 -1.30 -0.12
C THR A 22 14.42 -2.25 -1.32
N ALA A 23 14.98 -3.46 -1.21
CA ALA A 23 14.88 -4.47 -2.26
C ALA A 23 13.44 -4.98 -2.41
N ILE A 24 12.75 -5.19 -1.28
CA ILE A 24 11.34 -5.58 -1.26
C ILE A 24 10.46 -4.51 -1.91
N ALA A 25 10.67 -3.24 -1.57
CA ALA A 25 9.91 -2.13 -2.14
C ALA A 25 10.13 -2.01 -3.65
N ALA A 26 11.39 -2.01 -4.11
CA ALA A 26 11.70 -1.96 -5.54
C ALA A 26 11.09 -3.14 -6.30
N TYR A 27 11.23 -4.36 -5.76
CA TYR A 27 10.64 -5.55 -6.36
C TYR A 27 9.10 -5.45 -6.47
N LEU A 28 8.42 -5.01 -5.41
CA LEU A 28 6.97 -4.86 -5.46
C LEU A 28 6.52 -3.73 -6.39
N THR A 29 7.30 -2.66 -6.53
CA THR A 29 7.03 -1.61 -7.53
C THR A 29 7.04 -2.20 -8.93
N ASP A 30 8.08 -2.96 -9.31
CA ASP A 30 8.15 -3.61 -10.63
C ASP A 30 6.95 -4.55 -10.88
N ILE A 31 6.53 -5.28 -9.85
CA ILE A 31 5.39 -6.20 -9.93
C ILE A 31 4.06 -5.45 -10.09
N ILE A 32 3.89 -4.31 -9.41
CA ILE A 32 2.70 -3.47 -9.55
C ILE A 32 2.66 -2.84 -10.96
N GLU A 33 3.80 -2.42 -11.49
CA GLU A 33 3.92 -1.88 -12.86
C GLU A 33 3.56 -2.92 -13.94
N ALA A 34 3.86 -4.20 -13.70
CA ALA A 34 3.42 -5.29 -14.59
C ALA A 34 1.89 -5.46 -14.65
N ASN A 35 1.14 -4.84 -13.72
CA ASN A 35 -0.32 -4.80 -13.67
C ASN A 35 -0.99 -6.20 -13.71
N ASP A 36 -0.39 -7.17 -13.02
CA ASP A 36 -0.91 -8.52 -12.85
C ASP A 36 -1.28 -8.76 -11.36
N PRO A 37 -2.58 -8.86 -11.03
CA PRO A 37 -3.04 -9.07 -9.66
C PRO A 37 -2.57 -10.40 -9.05
N GLY A 38 -2.47 -11.46 -9.85
CA GLY A 38 -2.04 -12.77 -9.39
C GLY A 38 -0.55 -12.76 -9.05
N LEU A 39 0.24 -12.10 -9.89
CA LEU A 39 1.67 -11.88 -9.65
C LEU A 39 1.91 -11.05 -8.38
N LEU A 40 1.13 -10.00 -8.16
CA LEU A 40 1.18 -9.22 -6.92
C LEU A 40 0.86 -10.06 -5.68
N ALA A 41 -0.20 -10.88 -5.73
CA ALA A 41 -0.58 -11.74 -4.63
C ALA A 41 0.52 -12.77 -4.30
N ASP A 42 1.12 -13.38 -5.31
CA ASP A 42 2.22 -14.34 -5.14
C ASP A 42 3.51 -13.70 -4.61
N ALA A 43 3.85 -12.49 -5.11
CA ALA A 43 5.00 -11.73 -4.63
C ALA A 43 4.86 -11.40 -3.14
N LEU A 44 3.71 -10.87 -2.71
CA LEU A 44 3.40 -10.61 -1.30
C LEU A 44 3.44 -11.90 -0.47
N GLY A 45 2.93 -13.01 -1.00
CA GLY A 45 3.00 -14.32 -0.35
C GLY A 45 4.43 -14.81 -0.16
N THR A 46 5.30 -14.60 -1.15
CA THR A 46 6.72 -14.95 -1.08
C THR A 46 7.44 -14.12 -0.02
N ILE A 47 7.26 -12.80 -0.02
CA ILE A 47 7.87 -11.90 0.98
C ILE A 47 7.37 -12.23 2.39
N ALA A 48 6.05 -12.44 2.56
CA ALA A 48 5.47 -12.79 3.85
C ALA A 48 6.00 -14.13 4.40
N ARG A 49 6.29 -15.11 3.53
CA ARG A 49 6.95 -16.36 3.94
C ARG A 49 8.38 -16.14 4.40
N THR A 50 9.15 -15.29 3.71
CA THR A 50 10.53 -14.95 4.05
C THR A 50 10.63 -14.23 5.40
N ARG A 51 9.73 -13.28 5.67
CA ARG A 51 9.65 -12.56 6.96
C ARG A 51 9.13 -13.46 8.09
N GLY A 52 8.10 -14.26 7.80
CA GLY A 52 7.50 -15.18 8.76
C GLY A 52 5.99 -15.05 8.80
N MET A 53 5.28 -16.05 8.24
CA MET A 53 3.82 -15.98 8.09
C MET A 53 3.05 -15.81 9.41
N SER A 54 3.58 -16.33 10.52
CA SER A 54 2.94 -16.21 11.83
C SER A 54 3.00 -14.77 12.37
N GLU A 55 4.09 -14.05 12.11
CA GLU A 55 4.26 -12.66 12.52
C GLU A 55 3.32 -11.76 11.73
N ILE A 56 3.30 -11.90 10.40
CA ILE A 56 2.38 -11.17 9.51
C ILE A 56 0.91 -11.43 9.87
N ALA A 57 0.55 -12.67 10.22
CA ALA A 57 -0.80 -12.98 10.66
C ALA A 57 -1.21 -12.22 11.94
N ASN A 58 -0.29 -12.09 12.88
CA ASN A 58 -0.54 -11.37 14.13
C ASN A 58 -0.66 -9.85 13.88
N GLU A 59 0.23 -9.28 13.07
CA GLU A 59 0.22 -7.85 12.76
C GLU A 59 -0.99 -7.43 11.92
N THR A 60 -1.36 -8.23 10.92
CA THR A 60 -2.50 -7.94 10.04
C THR A 60 -3.85 -8.25 10.69
N GLY A 61 -3.88 -9.04 11.76
CA GLY A 61 -5.10 -9.61 12.35
C GLY A 61 -5.80 -10.64 11.44
N ILE A 62 -5.12 -11.12 10.39
CA ILE A 62 -5.64 -12.10 9.44
C ILE A 62 -5.05 -13.47 9.80
N GLY A 63 -5.90 -14.48 9.97
CA GLY A 63 -5.43 -15.82 10.30
C GLY A 63 -4.47 -16.38 9.25
N ARG A 64 -3.41 -17.09 9.68
CA ARG A 64 -2.39 -17.70 8.79
C ARG A 64 -2.98 -18.46 7.61
N THR A 65 -4.00 -19.29 7.85
CA THR A 65 -4.67 -20.03 6.78
C THR A 65 -5.33 -19.10 5.77
N ALA A 66 -5.98 -18.02 6.22
CA ALA A 66 -6.58 -17.03 5.33
C ALA A 66 -5.53 -16.26 4.53
N LEU A 67 -4.39 -15.90 5.13
CA LEU A 67 -3.25 -15.30 4.43
C LEU A 67 -2.71 -16.22 3.33
N TYR A 68 -2.46 -17.50 3.63
CA TYR A 68 -2.06 -18.47 2.60
C TYR A 68 -3.07 -18.59 1.47
N LYS A 69 -4.37 -18.38 1.75
CA LYS A 69 -5.41 -18.41 0.72
C LYS A 69 -5.49 -17.14 -0.11
N ALA A 70 -5.17 -16.01 0.49
CA ALA A 70 -5.28 -14.69 -0.12
C ALA A 70 -4.00 -14.24 -0.85
N LEU A 71 -2.86 -14.88 -0.58
CA LEU A 71 -1.55 -14.53 -1.12
C LEU A 71 -0.98 -15.61 -2.04
N ARG A 72 -1.84 -16.19 -2.87
CA ARG A 72 -1.46 -17.18 -3.89
C ARG A 72 -1.77 -16.63 -5.28
N SER A 73 -1.02 -17.09 -6.27
CA SER A 73 -1.06 -16.56 -7.64
C SER A 73 -2.44 -16.62 -8.31
N ASP A 74 -3.29 -17.55 -7.90
CA ASP A 74 -4.65 -17.75 -8.41
C ASP A 74 -5.73 -17.01 -7.60
N SER A 75 -5.33 -16.21 -6.60
CA SER A 75 -6.26 -15.49 -5.73
C SER A 75 -6.44 -14.03 -6.13
N ALA A 76 -7.60 -13.48 -5.79
CA ALA A 76 -7.91 -12.06 -5.94
C ALA A 76 -8.10 -11.44 -4.54
N PRO A 77 -7.00 -11.13 -3.82
CA PRO A 77 -7.10 -10.49 -2.52
C PRO A 77 -7.78 -9.13 -2.63
N ARG A 78 -8.64 -8.81 -1.65
CA ARG A 78 -9.22 -7.46 -1.57
C ARG A 78 -8.11 -6.46 -1.26
N PHE A 79 -8.27 -5.22 -1.72
CA PHE A 79 -7.32 -4.15 -1.45
C PHE A 79 -7.03 -3.97 0.06
N ASP A 80 -8.03 -4.10 0.94
CA ASP A 80 -7.83 -4.05 2.40
C ASP A 80 -6.80 -5.10 2.89
N THR A 81 -6.84 -6.31 2.32
CA THR A 81 -5.88 -7.37 2.63
C THR A 81 -4.48 -7.00 2.14
N ILE A 82 -4.37 -6.50 0.90
CA ILE A 82 -3.10 -6.05 0.33
C ILE A 82 -2.49 -4.95 1.20
N ASN A 83 -3.27 -3.91 1.52
CA ASN A 83 -2.81 -2.77 2.31
C ASN A 83 -2.32 -3.19 3.70
N LYS A 84 -3.08 -4.05 4.41
CA LYS A 84 -2.65 -4.59 5.72
C LYS A 84 -1.35 -5.37 5.63
N VAL A 85 -1.20 -6.23 4.61
CA VAL A 85 0.03 -7.01 4.42
C VAL A 85 1.20 -6.08 4.10
N CYS A 86 1.03 -5.07 3.23
CA CYS A 86 2.06 -4.07 2.98
C CYS A 86 2.49 -3.37 4.27
N GLN A 87 1.54 -2.92 5.10
CA GLN A 87 1.85 -2.26 6.38
C GLN A 87 2.61 -3.18 7.34
N ALA A 88 2.20 -4.45 7.47
CA ALA A 88 2.92 -5.44 8.29
C ALA A 88 4.34 -5.74 7.75
N LEU A 89 4.58 -5.53 6.46
CA LEU A 89 5.90 -5.63 5.86
C LEU A 89 6.72 -4.34 5.99
N GLY A 90 6.18 -3.29 6.60
CA GLY A 90 6.82 -1.97 6.69
C GLY A 90 6.79 -1.18 5.38
N LEU A 91 5.87 -1.51 4.48
CA LEU A 91 5.76 -0.92 3.15
C LEU A 91 4.63 0.10 3.06
N GLN A 92 4.82 1.09 2.20
CA GLN A 92 3.82 2.10 1.88
C GLN A 92 3.48 2.03 0.39
N LEU A 93 2.18 1.98 0.08
CA LEU A 93 1.69 2.11 -1.29
C LEU A 93 1.63 3.60 -1.67
N ILE A 94 2.20 3.93 -2.84
CA ILE A 94 2.25 5.29 -3.37
C ILE A 94 1.47 5.32 -4.69
N VAL A 95 0.67 6.37 -4.87
CA VAL A 95 -0.05 6.63 -6.14
C VAL A 95 0.78 7.60 -6.95
N GLN A 96 1.02 7.28 -8.21
CA GLN A 96 1.78 8.11 -9.16
C GLN A 96 0.95 8.31 -10.43
N PRO A 97 1.11 9.45 -11.14
CA PRO A 97 0.48 9.63 -12.44
C PRO A 97 1.07 8.62 -13.44
N GLN A 98 0.21 7.84 -14.09
CA GLN A 98 0.63 6.94 -15.17
C GLN A 98 1.06 7.72 -16.42
N ASP A 99 0.45 8.88 -16.62
CA ASP A 99 0.82 9.87 -17.62
C ASP A 99 0.61 11.27 -17.03
N ALA A 100 1.71 11.97 -16.77
CA ALA A 100 1.70 13.32 -16.22
C ALA A 100 1.21 14.37 -17.24
N SER A 101 0.96 14.00 -18.49
CA SER A 101 0.48 14.92 -19.53
C SER A 101 -1.05 15.10 -19.55
N ILE A 102 -1.82 14.21 -18.89
CA ILE A 102 -3.29 14.23 -18.95
C ILE A 102 -3.90 15.32 -18.06
N TYR A 103 -3.20 15.72 -17.01
CA TYR A 103 -3.48 16.94 -16.26
C TYR A 103 -2.27 17.84 -16.52
N GLY A 104 -2.41 18.78 -17.46
CA GLY A 104 -1.32 19.58 -18.00
C GLY A 104 -0.29 20.01 -16.94
N VAL A 105 0.98 20.00 -17.34
CA VAL A 105 2.08 20.61 -16.60
C VAL A 105 1.56 21.94 -16.04
N PRO A 106 1.47 22.13 -14.71
CA PRO A 106 1.15 23.45 -14.18
C PRO A 106 2.18 24.40 -14.78
N ASP A 107 1.69 25.42 -15.49
CA ASP A 107 2.47 26.42 -16.21
C ASP A 107 3.74 26.76 -15.41
N GLU A 108 4.89 26.86 -16.08
CA GLU A 108 6.23 27.10 -15.49
C GLU A 108 6.31 28.37 -14.59
N GLU A 109 5.23 29.13 -14.42
CA GLU A 109 5.12 30.29 -13.55
C GLU A 109 4.86 29.98 -12.05
N ASN A 110 4.60 28.73 -11.62
CA ASN A 110 4.43 28.43 -10.19
C ASN A 110 5.08 27.11 -9.73
N PRO A 111 6.31 27.13 -9.18
CA PRO A 111 7.14 25.95 -8.96
C PRO A 111 6.92 25.16 -7.65
N GLU A 112 5.87 25.40 -6.85
CA GLU A 112 5.69 24.70 -5.56
C GLU A 112 4.38 23.90 -5.48
N LEU A 113 4.38 22.72 -6.11
CA LEU A 113 3.73 21.54 -5.53
C LEU A 113 4.52 20.27 -5.91
N THR A 114 5.75 20.21 -5.44
CA THR A 114 6.61 19.02 -5.47
C THR A 114 6.17 18.02 -4.41
N ALA A 115 6.60 16.75 -4.52
CA ALA A 115 6.30 15.71 -3.54
C ALA A 115 6.73 16.04 -2.09
N ASN A 116 7.58 17.05 -1.90
CA ASN A 116 7.97 17.57 -0.58
C ASN A 116 6.87 18.46 0.05
N ASP A 117 6.06 19.12 -0.77
CA ASP A 117 4.99 20.01 -0.32
C ASP A 117 3.85 19.25 0.37
N PHE A 118 3.59 17.99 -0.01
CA PHE A 118 2.63 17.13 0.68
C PHE A 118 3.06 16.74 2.10
N LYS A 119 4.37 16.73 2.41
CA LYS A 119 4.87 16.54 3.79
C LYS A 119 4.82 17.81 4.63
N GLN A 120 4.73 18.98 3.98
CA GLN A 120 4.64 20.30 4.62
C GLN A 120 3.23 20.91 4.57
N MET A 121 2.28 20.25 3.91
CA MET A 121 0.88 20.63 3.95
C MET A 121 0.38 20.62 5.40
N ARG A 122 -0.09 21.78 5.85
CA ARG A 122 -0.74 21.94 7.16
C ARG A 122 -1.83 20.87 7.32
N PRO A 123 -2.01 20.29 8.52
CA PRO A 123 -3.07 19.32 8.78
C PRO A 123 -4.41 19.85 8.24
N LEU A 124 -5.19 18.98 7.58
CA LEU A 124 -6.50 19.34 7.00
C LEU A 124 -7.40 20.10 7.99
N GLU A 125 -7.29 19.75 9.26
CA GLU A 125 -7.98 20.37 10.39
C GLU A 125 -7.62 21.85 10.61
N GLU A 126 -6.37 22.27 10.41
CA GLU A 126 -5.99 23.70 10.47
C GLU A 126 -6.51 24.48 9.25
N PHE A 127 -6.45 23.88 8.05
CA PHE A 127 -6.97 24.49 6.83
C PHE A 127 -8.50 24.68 6.89
N LEU A 128 -9.22 23.71 7.44
CA LEU A 128 -10.67 23.77 7.63
C LEU A 128 -11.06 24.82 8.69
N ALA A 129 -10.21 25.08 9.68
CA ALA A 129 -10.44 26.10 10.70
C ALA A 129 -10.35 27.53 10.12
N GLU A 130 -9.44 27.78 9.18
CA GLU A 130 -9.28 29.10 8.53
C GLU A 130 -10.42 29.43 7.56
N LEU A 131 -11.02 28.42 6.94
CA LEU A 131 -12.14 28.60 6.01
C LEU A 131 -13.46 28.98 6.69
N ASN A 132 -13.48 29.17 8.02
CA ASN A 132 -14.69 29.47 8.81
C ASN A 132 -15.87 28.55 8.47
N LEU A 133 -15.59 27.33 8.01
CA LEU A 133 -16.56 26.25 7.88
C LEU A 133 -16.77 25.67 9.27
N THR A 134 -17.50 26.44 10.09
CA THR A 134 -17.97 26.05 11.42
C THR A 134 -18.49 24.61 11.36
N THR A 135 -17.95 23.76 12.25
CA THR A 135 -18.41 22.39 12.51
C THR A 135 -19.94 22.26 12.40
N PRO A 136 -20.48 21.17 11.82
CA PRO A 136 -21.92 21.01 11.64
C PRO A 136 -22.67 21.20 12.97
N PRO A 137 -23.85 21.83 12.97
CA PRO A 137 -24.54 22.20 14.21
C PRO A 137 -24.81 20.97 15.07
N LYS A 138 -24.45 21.05 16.37
CA LYS A 138 -24.80 20.02 17.35
C LYS A 138 -26.32 19.82 17.36
N LYS A 139 -26.74 18.57 17.13
CA LYS A 139 -28.13 18.12 17.19
C LYS A 139 -28.81 18.67 18.46
N PRO A 140 -30.00 19.29 18.37
CA PRO A 140 -30.64 19.89 19.53
C PRO A 140 -30.94 18.80 20.58
N THR A 141 -30.31 18.93 21.75
CA THR A 141 -30.66 18.16 22.94
C THR A 141 -32.02 18.66 23.42
N ASN A 142 -33.06 17.88 23.15
CA ASN A 142 -34.41 18.19 23.60
C ASN A 142 -34.50 18.00 25.12
N LYS A 143 -34.27 19.07 25.90
CA LYS A 143 -34.64 19.18 27.31
C LYS A 143 -35.86 20.10 27.42
N HIS A 144 -37.03 19.53 27.17
CA HIS A 144 -38.25 19.95 27.87
C HIS A 144 -38.46 18.96 29.01
N LYS A 145 -38.89 19.29 30.23
CA LYS A 145 -39.15 20.53 30.99
C LYS A 145 -39.48 19.95 32.38
N LYS A 146 -38.90 20.46 33.47
CA LYS A 146 -39.41 20.19 34.83
C LYS A 146 -40.55 21.16 35.17
N ALA A 147 -41.38 20.72 36.10
CA ALA A 147 -42.36 21.44 36.94
C ALA A 147 -43.80 21.54 36.41
N ALA A 148 -44.72 20.78 37.01
CA ALA A 148 -45.46 21.16 38.22
C ALA A 148 -45.77 19.90 39.05
#